data_AF-A0A0F5MUW5-F1
#
_entry.id   AF-A0A0F5MUW5-F1
#
_cell.length_a   1.000
_cell.length_b   1.000
_cell.length_c   1.000
_cell.angle_alpha   90.00
_cell.angle_beta   90.00
_cell.angle_gamma   90.00
#
_symmetry.space_group_name_H-M   'P 1'
#
loop_
_entity.id
_entity.type
_entity.pdbx_description
1 polymer ?
#
loop_
_entity_poly.entity_id
_entity_poly.type
_entity_poly.pdbx_seq_one_letter_code
_entity_poly.pdbx_strand_id
1 'polypeptide(L)'
;MAKYTSLNEAMDATDDLAEAQIRYRLLAETFEAMPSLRSNLNPQLERAKAEIARLRATKPTKETGGKVVAFDAARFRKSTTG
;
A
#
# COMPACT_ATOMS: atom_id res chain seq x y z
N MET A 1 6.65 2.96 -9.45
CA MET A 1 6.28 3.35 -10.83
C MET A 1 4.85 2.90 -11.06
N ALA A 2 4.00 3.78 -11.61
CA ALA A 2 2.63 3.41 -11.93
C ALA A 2 2.65 2.38 -13.07
N LYS A 3 1.96 1.26 -12.88
CA LYS A 3 1.82 0.18 -13.86
C LYS A 3 1.05 0.63 -15.12
N TYR A 4 0.27 1.70 -14.98
CA TYR A 4 -0.54 2.33 -16.02
C TYR A 4 -0.24 3.83 -16.06
N THR A 5 -0.39 4.42 -17.24
CA THR A 5 -0.09 5.85 -17.46
C THR A 5 -1.32 6.69 -17.13
N SER A 6 -2.51 6.21 -17.49
CA SER A 6 -3.79 6.89 -17.33
C SER A 6 -4.72 6.19 -16.34
N LEU A 7 -5.72 6.94 -15.84
CA LEU A 7 -6.77 6.40 -14.98
C LEU A 7 -7.61 5.35 -15.74
N ASN A 8 -7.94 5.64 -17.00
CA ASN A 8 -8.75 4.75 -17.85
C ASN A 8 -8.07 3.40 -18.07
N GLU A 9 -6.76 3.37 -18.32
CA GLU A 9 -6.03 2.10 -18.45
C GLU A 9 -6.13 1.23 -17.19
N ALA A 10 -6.09 1.85 -16.00
CA ALA A 10 -6.25 1.11 -14.74
C ALA A 10 -7.68 0.60 -14.55
N MET A 11 -8.68 1.38 -14.95
CA MET A 11 -10.10 0.99 -14.93
C MET A 11 -10.38 -0.16 -15.90
N ASP A 12 -9.90 -0.06 -17.14
CA ASP A 12 -10.04 -1.10 -18.17
C ASP A 12 -9.38 -2.42 -17.74
N ALA A 13 -8.26 -2.32 -17.01
CA ALA A 13 -7.57 -3.47 -16.43
C ALA A 13 -8.18 -3.97 -15.11
N THR A 14 -9.24 -3.33 -14.60
CA THR A 14 -9.87 -3.64 -13.30
C THR A 14 -8.88 -3.67 -12.13
N ASP A 15 -7.84 -2.83 -12.18
CA ASP A 15 -6.79 -2.75 -11.15
C ASP A 15 -7.14 -1.63 -10.15
N ASP A 16 -8.09 -1.91 -9.25
CA ASP A 16 -8.63 -0.96 -8.28
C ASP A 16 -7.56 -0.20 -7.49
N LEU A 17 -6.47 -0.90 -7.11
CA LEU A 17 -5.38 -0.28 -6.37
C LEU A 17 -4.61 0.72 -7.23
N ALA A 18 -4.36 0.38 -8.49
CA ALA A 18 -3.69 1.30 -9.39
C ALA A 18 -4.59 2.49 -9.75
N GLU A 19 -5.90 2.25 -9.94
CA GLU A 19 -6.88 3.31 -10.16
C GLU A 19 -6.89 4.31 -8.99
N ALA A 20 -7.00 3.83 -7.74
CA ALA A 20 -6.98 4.68 -6.56
C ALA A 20 -5.68 5.48 -6.42
N GLN A 21 -4.52 4.90 -6.77
CA GLN A 21 -3.23 5.59 -6.75
C GLN A 21 -3.11 6.68 -7.80
N ILE A 22 -3.59 6.43 -9.02
CA ILE A 22 -3.59 7.42 -10.09
C ILE A 22 -4.57 8.55 -9.76
N ARG A 23 -5.74 8.23 -9.22
CA ARG A 23 -6.73 9.21 -8.74
C ARG A 23 -6.13 10.12 -7.66
N TYR A 24 -5.44 9.53 -6.67
CA TYR A 24 -4.73 10.31 -5.66
C TYR A 24 -3.70 11.26 -6.27
N ARG A 25 -2.88 10.77 -7.22
CA ARG A 25 -1.87 11.58 -7.90
C ARG A 25 -2.51 12.78 -8.61
N LEU A 26 -3.56 12.56 -9.40
CA LEU A 26 -4.26 13.63 -10.13
C LEU A 26 -4.88 14.67 -9.18
N LEU A 27 -5.47 14.21 -8.07
CA LEU A 27 -6.01 15.10 -7.03
C LEU A 27 -4.89 15.92 -6.38
N ALA A 28 -3.73 15.32 -6.10
CA ALA A 28 -2.59 15.99 -5.47
C ALA A 28 -1.96 17.04 -6.40
N GLU A 29 -1.77 16.70 -7.67
CA GLU A 29 -1.29 17.64 -8.71
C GLU A 29 -2.24 18.84 -8.82
N THR A 30 -3.54 18.60 -8.85
CA THR A 30 -4.56 19.67 -8.90
C THR A 30 -4.57 20.51 -7.62
N PHE A 31 -4.41 19.87 -6.45
CA PHE A 31 -4.35 20.54 -5.16
C PHE A 31 -3.17 21.50 -5.04
N GLU A 32 -2.03 21.13 -5.61
CA GLU A 32 -0.83 21.96 -5.69
C GLU A 32 -1.01 23.10 -6.70
N ALA A 33 -1.52 22.79 -7.89
CA ALA A 33 -1.70 23.75 -8.97
C ALA A 33 -2.82 24.78 -8.71
N MET A 34 -3.87 24.42 -7.96
CA MET A 34 -5.06 25.25 -7.73
C MET A 34 -5.34 25.44 -6.23
N PRO A 35 -4.65 26.37 -5.55
CA PRO A 35 -4.83 26.62 -4.12
C PRO A 35 -6.27 26.98 -3.71
N SER A 36 -7.04 27.60 -4.60
CA SER A 36 -8.44 27.96 -4.37
C SER A 36 -9.37 26.75 -4.20
N LEU A 37 -8.96 25.56 -4.67
CA LEU A 37 -9.76 24.33 -4.58
C LEU A 37 -9.38 23.46 -3.38
N ARG A 38 -8.41 23.87 -2.55
CA ARG A 38 -7.87 23.01 -1.47
C ARG A 38 -8.91 22.56 -0.46
N SER A 39 -9.85 23.42 -0.08
CA SER A 39 -10.95 23.06 0.82
C SER A 39 -11.83 21.94 0.24
N ASN A 40 -12.05 21.94 -1.08
CA ASN A 40 -12.85 20.95 -1.79
C ASN A 40 -12.08 19.65 -2.06
N LEU A 41 -10.76 19.76 -2.29
CA LEU A 41 -9.91 18.63 -2.67
C LEU A 41 -9.35 17.87 -1.47
N ASN A 42 -9.14 18.50 -0.31
CA ASN A 42 -8.62 17.86 0.90
C ASN A 42 -9.43 16.61 1.31
N PRO A 43 -10.78 16.66 1.41
CA PRO A 43 -11.56 15.48 1.76
C PRO A 43 -11.42 14.34 0.74
N GLN A 44 -11.27 14.67 -0.55
CA GLN A 44 -11.09 13.68 -1.61
C GLN A 44 -9.72 13.01 -1.55
N LEU A 45 -8.67 13.78 -1.24
CA LEU A 45 -7.33 13.26 -1.00
C LEU A 45 -7.31 12.28 0.17
N GLU A 46 -7.91 12.64 1.30
CA GLU A 46 -7.97 11.76 2.47
C GLU A 46 -8.78 10.49 2.20
N ARG A 47 -9.90 10.59 1.47
CA ARG A 47 -10.67 9.42 1.03
C ARG A 47 -9.81 8.50 0.13
N ALA A 48 -9.09 9.06 -0.83
CA ALA A 48 -8.22 8.27 -1.71
C ALA A 48 -7.07 7.59 -0.95
N LYS A 49 -6.45 8.28 0.03
CA LYS A 49 -5.44 7.67 0.92
C LYS A 49 -6.02 6.48 1.70
N ALA A 50 -7.20 6.64 2.29
CA ALA A 50 -7.86 5.60 3.05
C ALA A 50 -8.19 4.37 2.16
N GLU A 51 -8.67 4.61 0.95
CA GLU A 51 -8.94 3.56 -0.05
C GLU A 51 -7.66 2.81 -0.46
N ILE A 52 -6.58 3.54 -0.75
CA ILE A 52 -5.27 2.93 -1.07
C ILE A 52 -4.79 2.06 0.10
N ALA A 53 -4.92 2.53 1.34
CA ALA A 53 -4.52 1.75 2.52
C ALA A 53 -5.34 0.46 2.64
N ARG A 54 -6.66 0.54 2.47
CA ARG A 54 -7.56 -0.62 2.49
C ARG A 54 -7.22 -1.62 1.39
N LEU A 55 -7.05 -1.16 0.14
CA LEU A 55 -6.74 -2.01 -1.01
C LEU A 55 -5.35 -2.65 -0.92
N ARG A 56 -4.39 -1.98 -0.28
CA ARG A 56 -3.09 -2.59 0.04
C ARG A 56 -3.23 -3.70 1.07
N ALA A 57 -4.09 -3.53 2.06
CA ALA A 57 -4.32 -4.53 3.10
C ALA A 57 -5.11 -5.76 2.59
N THR A 58 -5.96 -5.60 1.57
CA THR A 58 -6.69 -6.73 0.94
C THR A 58 -5.84 -7.49 -0.06
N LYS A 59 -4.73 -6.91 -0.54
CA LYS A 59 -3.81 -7.62 -1.42
C LYS A 59 -3.21 -8.78 -0.64
N PRO A 60 -3.32 -10.04 -1.10
CA PRO A 60 -2.70 -11.15 -0.41
C PRO A 60 -1.20 -10.85 -0.29
N THR A 61 -0.74 -10.71 0.95
CA THR A 61 0.69 -10.70 1.22
C THR A 61 1.21 -12.00 0.67
N LYS A 62 2.13 -11.92 -0.31
CA LYS A 62 2.92 -13.08 -0.71
C LYS A 62 3.43 -13.66 0.60
N GLU A 63 3.02 -14.88 0.96
CA GLU A 63 3.51 -15.53 2.17
C GLU A 63 5.02 -15.56 2.04
N THR A 64 5.70 -14.59 2.65
CA THR A 64 7.10 -14.74 2.99
C THR A 64 7.02 -15.75 4.11
N GLY A 65 7.03 -17.04 3.73
CA GLY A 65 6.98 -18.16 4.65
C GLY A 65 8.08 -17.97 5.67
N GLY A 66 7.75 -17.30 6.77
CA GLY A 66 8.61 -17.17 7.90
C GLY A 66 8.84 -18.59 8.34
N LYS A 67 10.08 -19.07 8.20
CA LYS A 67 10.43 -20.42 8.60
C LYS A 67 10.15 -20.52 10.10
N VAL A 68 9.02 -21.13 10.46
CA VAL A 68 8.71 -21.45 11.84
C VAL A 68 9.73 -22.50 12.26
N VAL A 69 10.77 -22.06 12.97
CA VAL A 69 11.77 -22.95 13.53
C VAL A 69 11.17 -23.49 14.82
N ALA A 70 11.04 -24.82 14.90
CA ALA A 70 10.59 -25.46 16.14
C ALA A 70 11.52 -25.07 17.29
N PHE A 71 10.93 -24.81 18.45
CA PHE A 71 11.69 -24.48 19.65
C PHE A 71 12.64 -25.64 20.00
N ASP A 72 13.94 -25.38 20.00
CA ASP A 72 14.97 -26.34 20.38
C ASP A 72 15.60 -25.94 21.73
N ALA A 73 15.15 -26.60 22.79
CA ALA A 73 15.65 -26.39 24.15
C ALA A 73 17.13 -26.76 24.32
N ALA A 74 17.71 -27.60 23.44
CA ALA A 74 19.10 -28.01 23.54
C ALA A 74 20.06 -26.84 23.23
N ARG A 75 19.62 -25.86 22.43
CA ARG A 75 20.38 -24.64 22.11
C ARG A 75 20.60 -23.71 23.30
N PHE A 76 19.79 -23.84 24.34
CA PHE A 76 19.83 -22.95 25.50
C PHE A 76 20.46 -23.60 26.74
N ARG A 77 21.09 -24.77 26.59
CA ARG A 77 21.80 -25.41 27.69
C ARG A 77 23.19 -24.80 27.84
N LYS A 78 23.55 -24.47 29.07
CA LYS A 78 24.88 -23.98 29.44
C LYS A 78 25.89 -25.09 29.15
N SER A 79 26.92 -24.81 28.35
CA SER A 79 28.01 -25.73 28.09
C SER A 79 28.82 -25.90 29.37
N THR A 80 28.67 -27.04 30.04
CA THR A 80 29.56 -27.44 31.13
C THR A 80 30.84 -27.99 30.51
N THR A 81 31.82 -27.12 30.30
CA THR A 81 33.19 -27.55 29.99
C THR A 81 33.79 -28.11 31.29
N GLY A 82 34.08 -29.40 31.30
CA GLY A 82 34.85 -30.07 32.34
C GLY A 82 36.34 -29.89 32.12
#